data_AF-A0A8T5IET5-F1
#
_entry.id   AF-A0A8T5IET5-F1
#
_cell.length_a   1.000
_cell.length_b   1.000
_cell.length_c   1.000
_cell.angle_alpha   90.00
_cell.angle_beta   90.00
_cell.angle_gamma   90.00
#
_symmetry.space_group_name_H-M   'P 1'
#
loop_
_entity.id
_entity.type
_entity.pdbx_description
1 polymer ?
#
loop_
_entity_poly.entity_id
_entity_poly.type
_entity_poly.pdbx_seq_one_letter_code
_entity_poly.pdbx_strand_id
1 'polypeptide(L)' 'MGELPATFDEWIENFGDWQKMVGFDPDWIGDFDLSIKFDWERAGEVIEFGDYEGRKKWERSLQIPH' A
#
# COMPACT_ATOMS: atom_id res chain seq x y z
N MET A 1 14.72 -15.40 14.70
CA MET A 1 13.84 -14.52 13.90
C MET A 1 14.53 -14.32 12.57
N GLY A 2 13.83 -14.58 11.46
CA GLY A 2 14.38 -14.35 10.12
C GLY A 2 14.65 -12.87 9.86
N GLU A 3 15.34 -12.57 8.76
CA GLU A 3 15.51 -11.19 8.31
C GLU A 3 14.15 -10.52 8.05
N LEU A 4 14.08 -9.20 8.23
CA LEU A 4 12.87 -8.44 7.91
C LEU A 4 12.64 -8.49 6.40
N PRO A 5 11.38 -8.62 5.93
CA PRO A 5 11.08 -8.64 4.51
C PRO A 5 11.54 -7.32 3.85
N ALA A 6 12.18 -7.45 2.69
CA ALA A 6 12.66 -6.32 1.89
C ALA A 6 11.60 -5.84 0.89
N THR A 7 10.61 -6.68 0.55
CA THR A 7 9.56 -6.38 -0.42
C THR A 7 8.16 -6.65 0.14
N PHE A 8 7.13 -6.11 -0.52
CA PHE A 8 5.73 -6.36 -0.16
C PHE A 8 5.35 -7.83 -0.37
N ASP A 9 5.85 -8.47 -1.42
CA ASP A 9 5.59 -9.88 -1.71
C ASP A 9 6.18 -10.79 -0.63
N GLU A 10 7.42 -10.54 -0.20
CA GLU A 10 8.04 -11.25 0.93
C GLU A 10 7.28 -11.05 2.24
N TRP A 11 6.72 -9.85 2.44
CA TRP A 11 5.88 -9.58 3.60
C TRP A 11 4.55 -10.37 3.53
N ILE A 12 3.91 -10.46 2.36
CA ILE A 12 2.69 -11.27 2.17
C ILE A 12 2.96 -12.74 2.48
N GLU A 13 4.07 -13.29 1.99
CA GLU A 13 4.46 -14.68 2.26
C GLU A 13 4.64 -14.93 3.76
N ASN A 14 5.43 -14.07 4.42
CA ASN A 14 5.62 -14.12 5.87
C ASN A 14 4.31 -14.02 6.65
N PHE A 15 3.38 -13.18 6.20
CA PHE A 15 2.07 -13.02 6.80
C PHE A 15 1.22 -14.30 6.66
N GLY A 16 1.22 -14.93 5.48
CA GLY A 16 0.52 -16.19 5.25
C GLY A 16 1.03 -17.33 6.12
N ASP A 17 2.34 -17.40 6.36
CA ASP A 17 2.93 -18.39 7.25
C ASP A 17 2.62 -18.12 8.73
N TRP A 18 2.64 -16.85 9.13
CA TRP A 18 2.20 -16.45 10.47
C TRP A 18 0.72 -16.81 10.72
N GLN A 19 -0.18 -16.59 9.75
CA GLN A 19 -1.60 -16.95 9.87
C GLN A 19 -1.77 -18.44 10.21
N LYS A 20 -1.06 -19.33 9.49
CA LYS A 20 -1.08 -20.77 9.77
C LYS A 20 -0.52 -21.08 11.16
N MET A 21 0.56 -20.43 11.55
CA MET A 21 1.22 -20.64 12.86
C MET A 21 0.30 -20.30 14.04
N VAL A 22 -0.52 -19.26 13.93
CA VAL A 22 -1.46 -18.85 14.99
C VAL A 22 -2.80 -19.59 14.93
N GLY A 23 -2.97 -20.52 13.98
CA GLY A 23 -4.20 -21.29 13.79
C GLY A 23 -5.34 -20.49 13.13
N PHE A 24 -5.01 -19.41 12.41
CA PHE A 24 -5.98 -18.70 11.58
C PHE A 24 -6.31 -19.55 10.36
N ASP A 25 -7.59 -19.72 10.08
CA ASP A 25 -8.08 -20.41 8.87
C ASP A 25 -8.17 -19.39 7.71
N PRO A 26 -7.36 -19.53 6.64
CA PRO A 26 -7.42 -18.63 5.50
C PRO A 26 -8.80 -18.55 4.86
N ASP A 27 -9.65 -19.58 4.96
CA ASP A 27 -11.01 -19.57 4.40
C ASP A 27 -11.89 -18.47 5.05
N TRP A 28 -11.56 -18.01 6.26
CA TRP A 28 -12.27 -16.90 6.91
C TRP A 28 -12.10 -15.57 6.19
N ILE A 29 -11.02 -15.41 5.41
CA ILE A 29 -10.78 -14.20 4.63
C ILE A 29 -11.50 -14.22 3.27
N GLY A 30 -11.98 -15.39 2.84
CA GLY A 30 -12.68 -15.57 1.57
C GLY A 30 -11.79 -15.24 0.37
N ASP A 31 -12.31 -14.41 -0.54
CA ASP A 31 -11.66 -13.97 -1.77
C ASP A 31 -10.85 -12.66 -1.61
N PHE A 32 -10.50 -12.31 -0.37
CA PHE A 32 -9.74 -11.10 -0.10
C PHE A 32 -8.33 -11.17 -0.67
N ASP A 33 -8.04 -10.25 -1.60
CA ASP A 33 -6.76 -10.14 -2.29
C ASP A 33 -5.93 -8.98 -1.73
N LEU A 34 -4.75 -9.29 -1.19
CA LEU A 34 -3.75 -8.30 -0.77
C LEU A 34 -3.02 -7.74 -2.00
N SER A 35 -3.73 -6.96 -2.81
CA SER A 35 -3.14 -6.23 -3.94
C SER A 35 -2.68 -4.84 -3.57
N ILE A 36 -1.58 -4.42 -4.19
CA ILE A 36 -1.18 -3.02 -4.18
C ILE A 36 -2.22 -2.22 -4.97
N LYS A 37 -2.94 -1.33 -4.28
CA LYS A 37 -3.90 -0.41 -4.91
C LYS A 37 -3.17 0.90 -5.24
N PHE A 38 -2.64 0.99 -6.46
CA PHE A 38 -2.28 2.28 -7.02
C PHE A 38 -3.47 2.81 -7.82
N ASP A 39 -4.21 3.76 -7.27
CA ASP A 39 -5.34 4.38 -7.97
C ASP A 39 -4.88 5.62 -8.74
N TRP A 40 -4.07 5.41 -9.78
CA TRP A 40 -3.63 6.49 -10.66
C TRP A 40 -4.76 7.02 -11.54
N GLU A 41 -5.78 6.21 -11.82
CA GLU A 41 -6.91 6.60 -12.67
C GLU A 41 -7.86 7.54 -11.95
N ARG A 42 -8.12 7.32 -10.66
CA ARG A 42 -8.91 8.25 -9.84
C ARG A 42 -8.10 9.44 -9.35
N ALA A 43 -6.78 9.29 -9.23
CA ALA A 43 -5.89 10.37 -8.87
C ALA A 43 -5.96 11.45 -9.96
N GLY A 44 -6.67 12.55 -9.70
CA GLY A 44 -6.78 13.65 -10.66
C GLY A 44 -5.44 14.33 -10.97
N GLU A 45 -5.39 15.23 -11.94
CA GLU A 45 -4.15 15.96 -12.29
C GLU A 45 -3.74 17.03 -11.25
N VAL A 46 -4.65 17.36 -10.34
CA VAL A 46 -4.49 18.45 -9.37
C VAL A 46 -4.49 17.93 -7.93
N ILE A 47 -3.88 18.70 -7.04
CA ILE A 47 -3.94 18.49 -5.59
C ILE A 47 -5.38 18.74 -5.15
N GLU A 48 -5.95 17.77 -4.45
CA GLU A 48 -7.39 17.71 -4.14
C GLU A 48 -7.75 18.31 -2.78
N PHE A 49 -6.76 18.71 -1.97
CA PHE A 49 -6.98 19.18 -0.61
C PHE A 49 -5.80 20.02 -0.08
N GLY A 50 -6.07 20.80 0.97
CA GLY A 50 -5.07 21.60 1.70
C GLY A 50 -4.68 22.89 0.99
N ASP A 51 -3.58 23.50 1.44
CA ASP A 51 -3.16 24.85 1.00
C ASP A 51 -2.78 24.94 -0.49
N TYR A 52 -2.59 23.80 -1.15
CA TYR A 52 -2.24 23.71 -2.56
C TYR A 52 -3.38 23.15 -3.43
N GLU A 53 -4.60 23.07 -2.90
CA GLU A 53 -5.78 22.61 -3.63
C GLU A 53 -5.92 23.35 -4.99
N GLY A 54 -6.19 22.58 -6.04
CA GLY A 54 -6.33 23.08 -7.41
C GLY A 54 -5.02 23.31 -8.17
N ARG A 55 -3.86 23.16 -7.53
CA ARG A 55 -2.55 23.19 -8.23
C ARG A 55 -2.22 21.83 -8.83
N LYS A 56 -1.37 21.80 -9.86
CA LYS A 56 -0.87 20.54 -10.45
C LYS A 56 -0.17 19.68 -9.38
N LYS A 57 -0.36 18.37 -9.42
CA LYS A 57 0.39 17.42 -8.58
C LYS A 57 1.90 17.55 -8.78
N TRP A 58 2.65 17.28 -7.71
CA TRP A 58 4.11 17.30 -7.76
C TRP A 58 4.64 16.09 -8.54
N GLU A 59 5.49 16.35 -9.53
CA GLU A 59 6.20 15.33 -10.29
C GLU A 59 7.41 14.78 -9.53
N ARG A 60 7.94 15.55 -8.57
CA ARG A 60 9.11 15.18 -7.75
C ARG A 60 8.95 15.67 -6.32
N SER A 61 9.49 14.93 -5.36
CA SER A 61 9.46 15.27 -3.94
C SER A 61 10.03 16.66 -3.62
N LEU A 62 11.05 17.11 -4.37
CA LEU A 62 11.66 18.43 -4.22
C LEU A 62 10.72 19.61 -4.52
N GLN A 63 9.56 19.37 -5.13
CA GLN A 63 8.57 20.42 -5.41
C GLN A 63 7.63 20.66 -4.22
N ILE A 64 7.63 19.78 -3.22
CA ILE A 64 6.81 19.92 -2.01
C ILE A 64 7.45 21.02 -1.15
N PRO A 65 6.73 22.11 -0.84
CA PRO A 65 7.26 23.16 0.01
C PRO A 65 7.50 22.66 1.45
N HIS A 66 8.57 23.16 2.08
CA HIS A 66 8.95 22.85 3.47
C HIS A 66 8.17 23.67 4.50
#